data_AF-A0AAN1MJA6-F1
#
_entry.id   AF-A0AAN1MJA6-F1
#
_cell.length_a   1.000
_cell.length_b   1.000
_cell.length_c   1.000
_cell.angle_alpha   90.00
_cell.angle_beta   90.00
_cell.angle_gamma   90.00
#
_symmetry.space_group_name_H-M   'P 1'
#
loop_
_entity.id
_entity.type
_entity.pdbx_description
1 polymer ?
#
loop_
_entity_poly.entity_id
_entity_poly.type
_entity_poly.pdbx_seq_one_letter_code
_entity_poly.pdbx_strand_id
1 'polypeptide(L)'
;MVSDFYGGYDTFACRQQKCLVHLRDINEDLWKNPFNQEYEKFLAKGSNLFVPVFDDVYKYGLKKRHLESTRKPLIVFEKTINVNSTCELIEKYRKRFARYRESLFTFLEGDGIPWNNNMTERAIRHLAI
;
A
#
# COMPACT_ATOMS: atom_id res chain seq x y z
N MET A 1 9.92 -5.25 9.96
CA MET A 1 8.77 -6.17 10.15
C MET A 1 7.77 -5.94 9.03
N VAL A 2 7.14 -6.98 8.48
CA VAL A 2 5.96 -6.82 7.61
C VAL A 2 4.70 -7.14 8.40
N SER A 3 3.74 -6.23 8.46
CA SER A 3 2.52 -6.35 9.28
C SER A 3 1.27 -6.01 8.48
N ASP A 4 0.11 -6.47 8.94
CA ASP A 4 -1.17 -5.99 8.44
C ASP A 4 -1.55 -4.63 9.08
N PHE A 5 -2.82 -4.25 8.96
CA PHE A 5 -3.35 -2.98 9.48
C PHE A 5 -3.96 -3.10 10.88
N TYR A 6 -3.69 -4.19 11.61
CA TYR A 6 -4.11 -4.33 13.00
C TYR A 6 -3.36 -3.32 13.88
N GLY A 7 -4.13 -2.45 14.56
CA GLY A 7 -3.58 -1.32 15.31
C GLY A 7 -2.64 -1.69 16.45
N GLY A 8 -2.71 -2.93 16.96
CA GLY A 8 -1.77 -3.42 17.98
C GLY A 8 -0.33 -3.40 17.51
N TYR A 9 -0.09 -3.59 16.21
CA TYR A 9 1.26 -3.57 15.65
C TYR A 9 1.89 -2.18 15.64
N ASP A 10 1.10 -1.10 15.69
CA ASP A 10 1.60 0.27 15.59
C ASP A 10 2.41 0.69 16.83
N THR A 11 2.26 -0.06 17.94
CA THR A 11 3.00 0.17 19.18
C THR A 11 4.44 -0.35 19.14
N PHE A 12 4.79 -1.21 18.18
CA PHE A 12 6.13 -1.76 18.09
C PHE A 12 7.13 -0.73 17.57
N ALA A 13 8.17 -0.46 18.37
CA ALA A 13 9.30 0.41 18.04
C ALA A 13 10.25 -0.27 17.04
N CYS A 14 9.76 -0.59 15.85
CA CYS A 14 10.56 -1.13 14.76
C CYS A 14 10.13 -0.56 13.42
N ARG A 15 11.02 -0.63 12.44
CA ARG A 15 10.70 -0.25 11.07
C ARG A 15 9.70 -1.24 10.47
N GLN A 16 8.57 -0.73 10.00
CA GLN A 16 7.46 -1.55 9.50
C GLN A 16 7.22 -1.34 8.01
N GLN A 17 6.89 -2.42 7.32
CA GLN A 17 6.26 -2.40 6.00
C GLN A 17 4.84 -2.95 6.15
N LYS A 18 3.81 -2.16 5.84
CA LYS A 18 2.43 -2.66 5.81
C LYS A 18 2.27 -3.55 4.58
N CYS A 19 1.69 -4.72 4.78
CA CYS A 19 1.44 -5.68 3.72
C CYS A 19 0.39 -5.12 2.75
N LEU A 20 0.80 -4.82 1.52
CA LEU A 20 -0.07 -4.18 0.53
C LEU A 20 -1.20 -5.10 0.04
N VAL A 21 -1.10 -6.42 0.23
CA VAL A 21 -2.20 -7.37 -0.07
C VAL A 21 -3.45 -7.05 0.76
N HIS A 22 -3.28 -6.46 1.94
CA HIS A 22 -4.39 -6.03 2.80
C HIS A 22 -5.05 -4.72 2.36
N LEU A 23 -4.62 -4.14 1.23
CA LEU A 23 -5.34 -3.07 0.54
C LEU A 23 -6.40 -3.62 -0.43
N ARG A 24 -6.61 -4.95 -0.49
CA ARG A 24 -7.66 -5.56 -1.33
C ARG A 24 -9.08 -5.09 -1.01
N ASP A 25 -9.29 -4.61 0.22
CA ASP A 25 -10.58 -4.05 0.66
C ASP A 25 -11.00 -2.83 -0.16
N ILE A 26 -10.04 -2.14 -0.79
CA ILE A 26 -10.29 -1.10 -1.79
C ILE A 26 -11.13 -1.63 -2.95
N ASN A 27 -10.78 -2.81 -3.48
CA ASN A 27 -11.53 -3.41 -4.58
C ASN A 27 -12.90 -3.91 -4.10
N GLU A 28 -12.96 -4.51 -2.91
CA GLU A 28 -14.24 -4.95 -2.32
C GLU A 28 -15.21 -3.78 -2.16
N ASP A 29 -14.72 -2.62 -1.72
CA ASP A 29 -15.53 -1.42 -1.58
C ASP A 29 -15.93 -0.82 -2.94
N LEU A 30 -15.13 -0.99 -4.00
CA LEU A 30 -15.53 -0.62 -5.36
C LEU A 30 -16.72 -1.46 -5.83
N TRP A 31 -16.67 -2.78 -5.64
CA TRP A 31 -17.77 -3.69 -5.99
C TRP A 31 -19.06 -3.37 -5.23
N LYS A 32 -18.95 -2.91 -3.99
CA LYS A 32 -20.10 -2.47 -3.17
C LYS A 32 -20.64 -1.10 -3.57
N ASN A 33 -19.87 -0.29 -4.28
CA ASN A 33 -20.21 1.07 -4.67
C ASN A 33 -20.00 1.30 -6.19
N PRO A 34 -20.63 0.50 -7.07
CA PRO A 34 -20.30 0.45 -8.50
C PRO A 34 -20.65 1.72 -9.29
N PHE A 35 -21.42 2.65 -8.72
CA PHE A 35 -21.77 3.93 -9.34
C PHE A 35 -21.05 5.12 -8.71
N ASN A 36 -20.11 4.88 -7.80
CA ASN A 36 -19.36 5.95 -7.13
C ASN A 36 -18.21 6.43 -8.03
N GLN A 37 -18.52 7.29 -8.99
CA GLN A 37 -17.54 7.86 -9.92
C GLN A 37 -16.43 8.65 -9.23
N GLU A 38 -16.71 9.26 -8.07
CA GLU A 38 -15.69 9.95 -7.29
C GLU A 38 -14.64 8.94 -6.77
N TYR A 39 -15.13 7.81 -6.26
CA TYR A 39 -14.27 6.72 -5.80
C TYR A 39 -13.49 6.08 -6.95
N GLU A 40 -14.11 5.83 -8.10
CA GLU A 40 -13.40 5.34 -9.30
C GLU A 40 -12.24 6.26 -9.70
N LYS A 41 -12.47 7.58 -9.72
CA LYS A 41 -11.42 8.57 -10.00
C LYS A 41 -10.32 8.53 -8.94
N PHE A 42 -10.67 8.34 -7.67
CA PHE A 42 -9.71 8.15 -6.59
C PHE A 42 -8.85 6.90 -6.80
N LEU A 43 -9.45 5.77 -7.22
CA LEU A 43 -8.73 4.54 -7.53
C LEU A 43 -7.79 4.70 -8.73
N ALA A 44 -8.24 5.37 -9.79
CA ALA A 44 -7.40 5.65 -10.96
C ALA A 44 -6.11 6.40 -10.57
N LYS A 45 -6.20 7.35 -9.63
CA LYS A 45 -5.04 8.06 -9.08
C LYS A 45 -4.12 7.13 -8.29
N GLY A 46 -4.67 6.18 -7.54
CA GLY A 46 -3.90 5.12 -6.87
C GLY A 46 -3.18 4.19 -7.86
N SER A 47 -3.86 3.79 -8.93
CA SER A 47 -3.29 2.94 -9.98
C SER A 47 -2.09 3.60 -10.67
N ASN A 48 -2.13 4.92 -10.88
CA ASN A 48 -1.00 5.68 -11.42
C ASN A 48 0.27 5.64 -10.54
N LEU A 49 0.13 5.30 -9.25
CA LEU A 49 1.26 5.01 -8.37
C LEU A 49 1.61 3.52 -8.39
N PHE A 50 0.65 2.64 -8.08
CA PHE A 50 0.94 1.24 -7.81
C PHE A 50 1.33 0.45 -9.05
N VAL A 51 0.76 0.74 -10.22
CA VAL A 51 1.07 -0.01 -11.45
C VAL A 51 2.55 0.15 -11.84
N PRO A 52 3.11 1.37 -11.99
CA PRO A 52 4.53 1.53 -12.30
C PRO A 52 5.45 0.92 -11.23
N VAL A 53 5.04 1.01 -9.96
CA VAL A 53 5.78 0.41 -8.83
C VAL A 53 5.90 -1.10 -8.99
N PHE A 54 4.78 -1.76 -9.23
CA PHE A 54 4.78 -3.21 -9.38
C PHE A 54 5.47 -3.65 -10.67
N ASP A 55 5.37 -2.87 -11.76
CA ASP A 55 6.14 -3.13 -12.97
C ASP A 55 7.65 -3.12 -12.70
N ASP A 56 8.16 -2.14 -11.95
CA ASP A 56 9.57 -2.08 -11.55
C ASP A 56 9.96 -3.25 -10.62
N VAL A 57 9.08 -3.61 -9.67
CA VAL A 57 9.29 -4.77 -8.79
C VAL A 57 9.34 -6.07 -9.59
N TYR A 58 8.45 -6.28 -10.56
CA TYR A 58 8.42 -7.49 -11.39
C TYR A 58 9.64 -7.57 -12.31
N LYS A 59 10.07 -6.44 -12.88
CA LYS A 59 11.17 -6.39 -13.84
C LYS A 59 12.55 -6.49 -13.17
N TYR A 60 12.72 -5.83 -12.03
CA TYR A 60 14.04 -5.66 -11.42
C TYR A 60 14.19 -6.29 -10.03
N GLY A 61 13.10 -6.80 -9.46
CA GLY A 61 13.03 -7.23 -8.08
C GLY A 61 13.05 -6.06 -7.09
N LEU A 62 13.24 -6.39 -5.82
CA LEU A 62 13.28 -5.42 -4.72
C LEU A 62 14.67 -4.79 -4.60
N LYS A 63 15.07 -4.01 -5.61
CA LYS A 63 16.34 -3.28 -5.64
C LYS A 63 16.06 -1.78 -5.59
N LYS A 64 16.50 -1.12 -4.52
CA LYS A 64 16.30 0.29 -4.23
C LYS A 64 16.61 1.18 -5.43
N ARG A 65 17.75 0.97 -6.09
CA ARG A 65 18.17 1.78 -7.25
C ARG A 65 17.16 1.83 -8.40
N HIS A 66 16.37 0.77 -8.57
CA HIS A 66 15.34 0.69 -9.60
C HIS A 66 14.01 1.25 -9.12
N LEU A 67 13.72 1.11 -7.83
CA LEU A 67 12.51 1.64 -7.19
C LEU A 67 12.60 3.15 -6.89
N GLU A 68 13.78 3.78 -7.02
CA GLU A 68 13.93 5.23 -6.84
C GLU A 68 13.11 6.05 -7.86
N SER A 69 12.86 5.50 -9.05
CA SER A 69 11.94 6.04 -10.07
C SER A 69 10.56 6.37 -9.48
N THR A 70 10.10 5.57 -8.51
CA THR A 70 8.78 5.64 -7.87
C THR A 70 8.61 6.86 -6.98
N ARG A 71 9.71 7.49 -6.51
CA ARG A 71 9.62 8.63 -5.59
C ARG A 71 8.78 9.77 -6.15
N LYS A 72 8.89 10.05 -7.46
CA LYS A 72 8.09 11.10 -8.12
C LYS A 72 6.60 10.75 -8.15
N PRO A 73 6.17 9.59 -8.69
CA PRO A 73 4.79 9.11 -8.57
C PRO A 73 4.25 9.16 -7.13
N LEU A 74 5.05 8.76 -6.13
CA LEU A 74 4.63 8.76 -4.74
C LEU A 74 4.31 10.17 -4.23
N ILE A 75 5.18 11.14 -4.50
CA ILE A 75 4.93 12.55 -4.13
C ILE A 75 3.66 13.09 -4.80
N VAL A 76 3.42 12.75 -6.06
CA VAL A 76 2.21 13.14 -6.78
C VAL A 76 0.97 12.50 -6.16
N PHE A 77 1.04 11.21 -5.85
CA PHE A 77 -0.04 10.48 -5.19
C PHE A 77 -0.38 11.09 -3.83
N GLU A 78 0.62 11.34 -2.98
CA GLU A 78 0.45 11.97 -1.67
C GLU A 78 -0.25 13.33 -1.75
N LYS A 79 0.17 14.18 -2.70
CA LYS A 79 -0.50 15.46 -2.95
C LYS A 79 -1.95 15.28 -3.38
N THR A 80 -2.19 14.27 -4.21
CA THR A 80 -3.51 14.00 -4.79
C THR A 80 -4.49 13.43 -3.77
N ILE A 81 -4.04 12.55 -2.88
CA ILE A 81 -4.89 11.96 -1.84
C ILE A 81 -5.17 12.93 -0.70
N ASN A 82 -4.32 13.92 -0.46
CA ASN A 82 -4.51 14.89 0.62
C ASN A 82 -5.60 15.94 0.34
N VAL A 83 -6.22 15.91 -0.83
CA VAL A 83 -7.38 16.75 -1.14
C VAL A 83 -8.62 16.20 -0.42
N ASN A 84 -9.31 17.08 0.32
CA ASN A 84 -10.54 16.71 1.02
C ASN A 84 -11.60 16.23 0.02
N SER A 85 -12.34 15.21 0.42
CA SER A 85 -13.48 14.66 -0.32
C SER A 85 -14.70 14.63 0.59
N THR A 86 -15.88 14.87 0.01
CA THR A 86 -17.17 14.70 0.70
C THR A 86 -17.62 13.23 0.72
N CYS A 87 -16.95 12.36 -0.03
CA CYS A 87 -17.21 10.93 -0.05
C CYS A 87 -16.56 10.26 1.16
N GLU A 88 -17.37 9.72 2.06
CA GLU A 88 -16.92 9.03 3.27
C GLU A 88 -15.94 7.89 2.97
N LEU A 89 -16.16 7.19 1.85
CA LEU A 89 -15.31 6.08 1.43
C LEU A 89 -13.90 6.55 1.05
N ILE A 90 -13.79 7.63 0.29
CA ILE A 90 -12.49 8.25 -0.02
C ILE A 90 -11.81 8.68 1.26
N GLU A 91 -12.58 9.26 2.18
CA GLU A 91 -12.04 9.82 3.41
C GLU A 91 -11.53 8.76 4.41
N LYS A 92 -12.18 7.59 4.45
CA LYS A 92 -11.68 6.38 5.11
C LYS A 92 -10.28 6.02 4.59
N TYR A 93 -10.11 5.92 3.28
CA TYR A 93 -8.83 5.54 2.69
C TYR A 93 -7.77 6.62 2.84
N ARG A 94 -8.13 7.90 2.66
CA ARG A 94 -7.22 9.03 2.89
C ARG A 94 -6.62 9.00 4.29
N LYS A 95 -7.46 8.86 5.32
CA LYS A 95 -7.01 8.75 6.73
C LYS A 95 -6.08 7.55 6.93
N ARG A 96 -6.38 6.40 6.31
CA ARG A 96 -5.54 5.19 6.39
C ARG A 96 -4.18 5.41 5.70
N PHE A 97 -4.16 5.96 4.48
CA PHE A 97 -2.92 6.27 3.76
C PHE A 97 -2.07 7.30 4.53
N ALA A 98 -2.69 8.32 5.11
CA ALA A 98 -2.00 9.31 5.93
C ALA A 98 -1.39 8.70 7.19
N ARG A 99 -2.17 7.90 7.93
CA ARG A 99 -1.70 7.22 9.16
C ARG A 99 -0.51 6.29 8.90
N TYR A 100 -0.55 5.55 7.79
CA TYR A 100 0.43 4.52 7.49
C TYR A 100 1.47 4.92 6.43
N ARG A 101 1.55 6.21 6.08
CA ARG A 101 2.37 6.74 4.98
C ARG A 101 3.78 6.15 4.93
N GLU A 102 4.53 6.28 6.01
CA GLU A 102 5.93 5.81 6.07
C GLU A 102 6.01 4.28 5.98
N SER A 103 5.10 3.60 6.67
CA SER A 103 5.06 2.15 6.71
C SER A 103 4.53 1.49 5.43
N LEU A 104 3.78 2.19 4.58
CA LEU A 104 3.27 1.65 3.31
C LEU A 104 4.37 1.52 2.25
N PHE A 105 5.38 2.37 2.30
CA PHE A 105 6.38 2.51 1.24
C PHE A 105 7.81 2.23 1.71
N THR A 106 7.96 1.69 2.92
CA THR A 106 9.26 1.31 3.49
C THR A 106 10.05 0.38 2.57
N PHE A 107 9.39 -0.46 1.76
CA PHE A 107 10.04 -1.35 0.80
C PHE A 107 10.76 -0.64 -0.35
N LEU A 108 10.45 0.63 -0.62
CA LEU A 108 11.14 1.43 -1.63
C LEU A 108 12.50 1.98 -1.15
N GLU A 109 12.79 1.86 0.14
CA GLU A 109 13.92 2.55 0.77
C GLU A 109 15.16 1.66 0.98
N GLY A 110 15.04 0.35 0.76
CA GLY A 110 16.12 -0.62 0.93
C GLY A 110 15.93 -1.87 0.07
N ASP A 111 17.03 -2.58 -0.15
CA ASP A 111 17.01 -3.81 -0.95
C ASP A 111 16.33 -4.96 -0.20
N GLY A 112 15.58 -5.78 -0.92
CA GLY A 112 15.01 -7.04 -0.42
C GLY A 112 13.86 -6.90 0.58
N ILE A 113 13.42 -5.69 0.93
CA ILE A 113 12.30 -5.48 1.85
C ILE A 113 10.99 -5.92 1.16
N PRO A 114 10.26 -6.91 1.69
CA PRO A 114 9.06 -7.41 1.01
C PRO A 114 7.84 -6.50 1.26
N TRP A 115 7.08 -6.22 0.20
CA TRP A 115 5.82 -5.45 0.25
C TRP A 115 4.62 -6.26 0.74
N ASN A 116 4.75 -7.58 0.87
CA ASN A 116 3.75 -8.50 1.40
C ASN A 116 4.34 -9.46 2.43
N ASN A 117 3.47 -10.06 3.26
CA ASN A 117 3.83 -11.01 4.30
C ASN A 117 3.71 -12.48 3.83
N ASN A 118 3.59 -12.75 2.52
CA ASN A 118 3.33 -14.09 1.99
C ASN A 118 4.40 -15.11 2.43
N MET A 119 5.67 -14.67 2.53
CA MET A 119 6.74 -15.54 3.00
C MET A 119 6.54 -15.99 4.46
N THR A 120 6.11 -15.07 5.33
CA THR A 120 5.79 -15.37 6.72
C THR A 120 4.61 -16.33 6.82
N GLU A 121 3.55 -16.08 6.07
CA GLU A 121 2.37 -16.96 6.05
C GLU A 121 2.71 -18.37 5.57
N ARG A 122 3.52 -18.49 4.51
CA ARG A 122 4.00 -19.78 4.01
C ARG A 122 4.84 -20.51 5.06
N ALA A 123 5.75 -19.81 5.73
CA ALA A 123 6.58 -20.41 6.79
C ALA A 123 5.74 -20.94 7.96
N ILE A 124 4.71 -20.20 8.40
CA ILE A 124 3.82 -20.63 9.49
C ILE A 124 2.96 -21.84 9.09
N ARG A 125 2.51 -21.94 7.83
CA ARG A 125 1.77 -23.12 7.35
C ARG A 125 2.56 -24.42 7.47
N HIS A 126 3.89 -24.36 7.43
CA HIS A 126 4.73 -25.53 7.64
C HIS A 126 4.94 -25.88 9.13
N LEU A 127 4.60 -24.97 10.05
CA LEU A 127 4.69 -25.16 11.50
C LEU A 127 3.37 -25.61 12.13
N ALA A 128 2.23 -25.26 11.53
CA ALA A 128 0.93 -25.77 11.91
C ALA A 128 0.72 -27.16 11.27
N ILE A 129 1.24 -28.19 11.94
CA ILE A 129 0.91 -29.62 11.70
C ILE A 129 -0.32 -29.98 12.52
#